data_AF-A0A2D9K6Q4-F1
#
_entry.id   AF-A0A2D9K6Q4-F1
#
_cell.length_a   1.000
_cell.length_b   1.000
_cell.length_c   1.000
_cell.angle_alpha   90.00
_cell.angle_beta   90.00
_cell.angle_gamma   90.00
#
_symmetry.space_group_name_H-M   'P 1'
#
loop_
_entity.id
_entity.type
_entity.pdbx_description
1 polymer ?
#
loop_
_entity_poly.entity_id
_entity_poly.type
_entity_poly.pdbx_seq_one_letter_code
_entity_poly.pdbx_strand_id
1 'polypeptide(L)'
;MTDLIQQQPAVTNSARPWHAVPVEEALQALATGDDGLDGQEASRRLAGHGRNRLPVAKPRGAFRRFLAQFDNLLIYVLLASAAITLALGHGTDAAVIAAVVLLNAAIGFVQEGRAERALSAIRGMLAPHAS
;
A
#
# COMPACT_ATOMS: atom_id res chain seq x y z
N MET A 1 -1.59 10.34 -35.66
CA MET A 1 -0.60 9.80 -34.69
C MET A 1 -0.85 10.46 -33.34
N THR A 2 -2.08 10.33 -32.82
CA THR A 2 -2.54 11.00 -31.59
C THR A 2 -3.63 10.15 -30.93
N ASP A 3 -3.41 8.84 -30.79
CA ASP A 3 -4.41 7.88 -30.28
C ASP A 3 -3.84 6.88 -29.28
N LEU A 4 -2.92 7.32 -28.40
CA LEU A 4 -2.37 6.45 -27.35
C LEU A 4 -2.10 7.20 -26.04
N ILE A 5 -3.14 7.83 -25.48
CA ILE A 5 -3.19 8.09 -24.03
C ILE A 5 -4.45 7.40 -23.48
N GLN A 6 -4.26 6.11 -23.19
CA GLN A 6 -4.70 5.47 -21.96
C GLN A 6 -6.18 5.66 -21.58
N GLN A 7 -7.02 4.81 -22.18
CA GLN A 7 -8.26 4.35 -21.55
C GLN A 7 -7.94 3.74 -20.18
N GLN A 8 -8.08 4.50 -19.10
CA GLN A 8 -8.23 3.93 -17.78
C GLN A 8 -9.58 3.21 -17.75
N PRO A 9 -9.67 1.92 -17.38
CA PRO A 9 -10.96 1.27 -17.23
C PRO A 9 -11.72 2.02 -16.14
N ALA A 10 -12.79 2.70 -16.53
CA ALA A 10 -13.73 3.27 -15.59
C ALA A 10 -14.17 2.13 -14.66
N VAL A 11 -13.88 2.26 -13.37
CA VAL A 11 -14.41 1.34 -12.36
C VAL A 11 -15.92 1.56 -12.40
N THR A 12 -16.65 0.76 -13.18
CA THR A 12 -18.11 0.79 -13.23
C THR A 12 -18.59 0.24 -11.89
N ASN A 13 -18.69 1.13 -10.91
CA ASN A 13 -19.28 0.81 -9.63
C ASN A 13 -20.79 0.66 -9.83
N SER A 14 -21.22 -0.51 -10.29
CA SER A 14 -22.62 -0.95 -10.29
C SER A 14 -23.10 -1.25 -8.86
N ALA A 15 -22.65 -0.46 -7.87
CA ALA A 15 -23.12 -0.59 -6.50
C ALA A 15 -24.36 0.29 -6.36
N ARG A 16 -25.47 -0.34 -5.95
CA ARG A 16 -26.67 0.35 -5.49
C ARG A 16 -26.24 1.50 -4.55
N PRO A 17 -26.70 2.75 -4.77
CA PRO A 17 -26.29 3.88 -3.95
C PRO A 17 -26.99 3.80 -2.59
N TRP A 18 -26.52 2.94 -1.69
CA TRP A 18 -27.15 2.66 -0.39
C TRP A 18 -27.45 3.92 0.43
N HIS A 19 -26.65 4.98 0.26
CA HIS A 19 -26.84 6.28 0.91
C HIS A 19 -28.05 7.07 0.41
N ALA A 20 -28.64 6.70 -0.72
CA ALA A 20 -29.77 7.37 -1.37
C ALA A 20 -31.04 6.50 -1.42
N VAL A 21 -30.98 5.28 -0.86
CA VAL A 21 -32.10 4.34 -0.81
C VAL A 21 -32.90 4.55 0.49
N PRO A 22 -34.25 4.55 0.45
CA PRO A 22 -35.07 4.59 1.67
C PRO A 22 -34.73 3.43 2.62
N VAL A 23 -34.86 3.66 3.93
CA VAL A 23 -34.46 2.70 4.95
C VAL A 23 -35.17 1.36 4.77
N GLU A 24 -36.47 1.38 4.48
CA GLU A 24 -37.31 0.19 4.31
C GLU A 24 -36.86 -0.67 3.13
N GLU A 25 -36.47 -0.01 2.02
CA GLU A 25 -35.95 -0.69 0.84
C GLU A 25 -34.55 -1.27 1.10
N ALA A 26 -33.72 -0.57 1.88
CA ALA A 26 -32.41 -1.08 2.30
C ALA A 26 -32.55 -2.31 3.21
N LEU A 27 -33.45 -2.28 4.19
CA LEU A 27 -33.74 -3.39 5.10
C LEU A 27 -34.24 -4.63 4.37
N GLN A 28 -35.18 -4.46 3.42
CA GLN A 28 -35.65 -5.54 2.57
C GLN A 28 -34.52 -6.12 1.69
N ALA A 29 -33.72 -5.25 1.06
CA ALA A 29 -32.62 -5.68 0.20
C ALA A 29 -31.51 -6.41 0.98
N LEU A 30 -31.27 -6.02 2.23
CA LEU A 30 -30.33 -6.68 3.14
C LEU A 30 -30.95 -7.85 3.90
N ALA A 31 -32.23 -8.16 3.69
CA ALA A 31 -32.99 -9.18 4.40
C ALA A 31 -32.77 -9.12 5.92
N THR A 32 -32.97 -7.93 6.48
CA THR A 32 -32.80 -7.63 7.92
C THR A 32 -33.94 -6.71 8.38
N GLY A 33 -34.26 -6.74 9.67
CA GLY A 33 -35.23 -5.82 10.28
C GLY A 33 -34.53 -4.71 11.09
N ASP A 34 -35.34 -3.87 11.73
CA ASP A 34 -34.86 -2.82 12.65
C ASP A 34 -34.09 -3.38 13.84
N ASP A 35 -34.42 -4.60 14.26
CA ASP A 35 -33.74 -5.34 15.35
C ASP A 35 -32.40 -5.94 14.91
N GLY A 36 -32.02 -5.81 13.63
CA GLY A 36 -30.78 -6.34 13.07
C GLY A 36 -30.85 -7.81 12.64
N LEU A 37 -29.68 -8.45 12.58
CA LEU A 37 -29.54 -9.85 12.18
C LEU A 37 -29.56 -10.79 13.38
N ASP A 38 -30.15 -11.97 13.21
CA ASP A 38 -29.99 -13.05 14.17
C ASP A 38 -28.54 -13.60 14.17
N GLY A 39 -28.10 -14.21 15.27
CA GLY A 39 -26.73 -14.71 15.41
C GLY A 39 -26.35 -15.86 14.46
N GLN A 40 -27.32 -16.70 14.08
CA GLN A 40 -27.15 -17.76 13.09
C GLN A 40 -27.00 -17.17 11.68
N GLU A 41 -27.81 -16.18 11.34
CA GLU A 41 -27.73 -15.43 10.08
C GLU A 41 -26.42 -14.65 9.96
N ALA A 42 -26.01 -13.97 11.03
CA ALA A 42 -24.74 -13.28 11.10
C ALA A 42 -23.56 -14.24 10.87
N SER A 43 -23.58 -15.41 11.51
CA SER A 43 -22.56 -16.45 11.33
C SER A 43 -22.53 -17.00 9.91
N ARG A 44 -23.71 -17.24 9.31
CA ARG A 44 -23.86 -17.67 7.92
C ARG A 44 -23.27 -16.65 6.96
N ARG A 45 -23.59 -15.37 7.14
CA ARG A 45 -23.05 -14.28 6.32
C ARG A 45 -21.55 -14.11 6.51
N LEU A 46 -21.03 -14.26 7.73
CA LEU A 46 -19.59 -14.22 8.02
C LEU A 46 -18.83 -15.33 7.29
N ALA A 47 -19.39 -16.54 7.22
CA ALA A 47 -18.79 -17.65 6.48
C ALA A 47 -18.78 -17.38 4.96
N GLY A 48 -19.83 -16.75 4.42
CA GLY A 48 -19.94 -16.45 2.99
C GLY A 48 -19.12 -15.25 2.52
N HIS A 49 -19.09 -14.17 3.30
CA HIS A 49 -18.43 -12.91 2.92
C HIS A 49 -17.01 -12.77 3.51
N GLY A 50 -16.67 -13.60 4.48
CA GLY A 50 -15.44 -13.46 5.24
C GLY A 50 -15.49 -12.29 6.21
N ARG A 51 -14.40 -12.12 6.96
CA ARG A 51 -14.26 -11.03 7.93
C ARG A 51 -14.09 -9.72 7.18
N ASN A 52 -14.82 -8.68 7.59
CA ASN A 52 -14.61 -7.31 7.10
C ASN A 52 -13.27 -6.75 7.64
N ARG A 53 -12.16 -7.28 7.13
CA ARG A 53 -10.80 -6.90 7.48
C ARG A 53 -9.99 -6.79 6.21
N LEU A 54 -9.35 -5.64 6.02
CA LEU A 54 -8.42 -5.45 4.91
C LEU A 54 -7.24 -6.43 5.05
N PRO A 55 -6.79 -7.07 3.96
CA PRO A 55 -5.64 -7.96 4.00
C PRO A 55 -4.39 -7.18 4.43
N VAL A 56 -3.69 -7.68 5.45
CA VAL A 56 -2.45 -7.10 5.91
C VAL A 56 -1.36 -7.49 4.92
N ALA A 57 -0.91 -6.52 4.12
CA ALA A 57 0.27 -6.72 3.29
C ALA A 57 1.46 -7.12 4.18
N LYS A 58 2.09 -8.26 3.90
CA LYS A 58 3.28 -8.70 4.65
C LYS A 58 4.33 -7.59 4.55
N PRO A 59 4.86 -7.08 5.67
CA PRO A 59 5.95 -6.11 5.61
C PRO A 59 7.12 -6.76 4.85
N ARG A 60 7.61 -6.09 3.80
CA ARG A 60 8.83 -6.51 3.11
C ARG A 60 9.96 -6.50 4.14
N GLY A 61 10.66 -7.62 4.33
CA GLY A 61 11.76 -7.70 5.30
C GLY A 61 12.82 -6.62 5.08
N ALA A 62 13.45 -6.12 6.15
CA ALA A 62 14.40 -5.01 6.10
C ALA A 62 15.50 -5.18 5.04
N PHE A 63 16.03 -6.39 4.90
CA PHE A 63 17.03 -6.72 3.87
C PHE A 63 16.48 -6.58 2.45
N ARG A 64 15.23 -7.00 2.19
CA ARG A 64 14.59 -6.83 0.87
C ARG A 64 14.27 -5.36 0.57
N ARG A 65 13.98 -4.54 1.59
CA ARG A 65 13.81 -3.09 1.41
C ARG A 65 15.12 -2.40 1.08
N PHE A 66 16.20 -2.80 1.76
CA PHE A 66 17.54 -2.32 1.45
C PHE A 66 17.93 -2.70 0.02
N LEU A 67 17.73 -3.96 -0.39
CA LEU A 67 18.00 -4.41 -1.75
C LEU A 67 17.12 -3.72 -2.81
N ALA A 68 15.87 -3.41 -2.49
CA ALA A 68 14.98 -2.67 -3.40
C ALA A 68 15.45 -1.23 -3.68
N GLN A 69 16.24 -0.63 -2.77
CA GLN A 69 16.88 0.66 -3.08
C GLN A 69 17.88 0.51 -4.25
N PHE A 70 18.52 -0.66 -4.39
CA PHE A 70 19.44 -0.93 -5.50
C PHE A 70 18.75 -1.16 -6.84
N ASP A 71 17.41 -1.31 -6.86
CA ASP A 71 16.62 -1.43 -8.08
C ASP A 71 16.18 -0.06 -8.64
N ASN A 72 16.84 1.00 -8.19
CA ASN A 72 16.63 2.36 -8.65
C ASN A 72 17.74 2.72 -9.67
N LEU A 73 17.33 3.24 -10.83
CA LEU A 73 18.23 3.76 -11.88
C LEU A 73 19.35 4.66 -11.31
N LEU A 74 19.03 5.46 -10.28
CA LEU A 74 19.99 6.32 -9.60
C LEU A 74 21.15 5.54 -8.96
N ILE A 75 20.90 4.39 -8.35
CA ILE A 75 21.96 3.56 -7.74
C ILE A 75 22.83 2.91 -8.81
N TYR A 76 22.28 2.48 -9.94
CA TYR A 76 23.10 1.98 -11.05
C TYR A 76 24.06 3.05 -11.58
N VAL A 77 23.59 4.30 -11.69
CA VAL A 77 24.45 5.44 -12.07
C VAL A 77 25.54 5.69 -11.02
N LEU A 78 25.21 5.64 -9.73
CA LEU A 78 26.19 5.85 -8.65
C LEU A 78 27.22 4.71 -8.55
N LEU A 79 26.81 3.46 -8.75
CA LEU A 79 27.71 2.30 -8.83
C LEU A 79 28.65 2.41 -10.03
N ALA A 80 28.12 2.79 -11.21
CA ALA A 80 28.93 3.00 -12.41
C ALA A 80 29.94 4.13 -12.20
N SER A 81 29.51 5.27 -11.63
CA SER A 81 30.40 6.38 -11.30
C SER A 81 31.47 5.97 -10.29
N ALA A 82 31.12 5.27 -9.22
CA ALA A 82 32.07 4.79 -8.22
C ALA A 82 33.11 3.85 -8.84
N ALA A 83 32.70 2.92 -9.71
CA ALA A 83 33.60 2.01 -10.42
C ALA A 83 34.57 2.76 -11.34
N ILE A 84 34.07 3.75 -12.10
CA ILE A 84 34.89 4.60 -12.97
C ILE A 84 35.90 5.38 -12.11
N THR A 85 35.44 6.09 -11.08
CA THR A 85 36.28 6.88 -10.18
C THR A 85 37.36 6.05 -9.48
N LEU A 86 37.04 4.82 -9.07
CA LEU A 86 38.00 3.89 -8.47
C LEU A 86 39.04 3.44 -9.51
N ALA A 87 38.63 3.18 -10.75
CA ALA A 87 39.54 2.85 -11.85
C ALA A 87 40.48 4.01 -12.21
N LEU A 88 40.06 5.27 -11.99
CA LEU A 88 40.92 6.45 -12.12
C LEU A 88 41.89 6.63 -10.93
N GLY A 89 41.75 5.87 -9.84
CA GLY A 89 42.61 5.97 -8.64
C GLY A 89 42.17 7.06 -7.64
N HIS A 90 40.99 7.65 -7.82
CA HIS A 90 40.47 8.73 -6.99
C HIS A 90 39.67 8.18 -5.79
N GLY A 91 40.37 7.56 -4.83
CA GLY A 91 39.72 6.94 -3.67
C GLY A 91 38.85 7.89 -2.83
N THR A 92 39.19 9.17 -2.78
CA THR A 92 38.43 10.21 -2.07
C THR A 92 37.08 10.49 -2.73
N ASP A 93 37.04 10.61 -4.05
CA ASP A 93 35.80 10.88 -4.79
C ASP A 93 34.86 9.68 -4.73
N ALA A 94 35.40 8.46 -4.80
CA ALA A 94 34.63 7.22 -4.60
C ALA A 94 34.03 7.14 -3.19
N ALA A 95 34.77 7.59 -2.16
CA ALA A 95 34.26 7.64 -0.78
C ALA A 95 33.10 8.63 -0.61
N VAL A 96 33.14 9.78 -1.28
CA VAL A 96 32.04 10.76 -1.27
C VAL A 96 30.79 10.16 -1.92
N ILE A 97 30.92 9.51 -3.09
CA ILE A 97 29.81 8.85 -3.78
C ILE A 97 29.20 7.75 -2.89
N ALA A 98 30.03 6.93 -2.25
CA ALA A 98 29.57 5.88 -1.34
C ALA A 98 28.80 6.47 -0.14
N ALA A 99 29.27 7.58 0.44
CA ALA A 99 28.59 8.25 1.54
C ALA A 99 27.20 8.76 1.14
N VAL A 100 27.05 9.33 -0.06
CA VAL A 100 25.76 9.79 -0.58
C VAL A 100 24.78 8.63 -0.79
N VAL A 101 25.24 7.51 -1.35
CA VAL A 101 24.43 6.30 -1.52
C VAL A 101 23.92 5.78 -0.17
N LEU A 102 24.82 5.67 0.82
CA LEU A 102 24.47 5.21 2.16
C LEU A 102 23.47 6.14 2.83
N LEU A 103 23.66 7.46 2.69
CA LEU A 103 22.73 8.46 3.23
C LEU A 103 21.35 8.33 2.58
N ASN A 104 21.28 8.21 1.26
CA ASN A 104 20.02 8.02 0.54
C ASN A 104 19.31 6.74 0.96
N ALA A 105 20.04 5.63 1.12
CA ALA A 105 19.48 4.37 1.61
C ALA A 105 18.94 4.49 3.04
N ALA A 106 19.65 5.18 3.94
CA ALA A 106 19.21 5.42 5.31
C ALA A 106 17.95 6.30 5.36
N ILE A 107 17.93 7.40 4.59
CA ILE A 107 16.76 8.27 4.46
C ILE A 107 15.56 7.47 3.92
N GLY A 108 15.75 6.71 2.84
CA GLY A 108 14.70 5.87 2.25
C GLY A 108 14.14 4.86 3.24
N PHE A 109 14.99 4.20 4.02
CA PHE A 109 14.57 3.26 5.06
C PHE A 109 13.71 3.94 6.14
N VAL A 110 14.11 5.12 6.61
CA VAL A 110 13.35 5.88 7.61
C VAL A 110 12.02 6.39 7.04
N GLN A 111 12.00 6.87 5.80
CA GLN A 111 10.78 7.36 5.14
C GLN A 111 9.75 6.24 4.95
N GLU A 112 10.17 5.07 4.47
CA GLU A 112 9.31 3.90 4.32
C GLU A 112 8.69 3.48 5.66
N GLY A 113 9.51 3.44 6.72
CA GLY A 113 9.04 3.11 8.06
C GLY A 113 8.02 4.13 8.60
N ARG A 114 8.17 5.41 8.29
CA ARG A 114 7.18 6.45 8.64
C ARG A 114 5.89 6.29 7.84
N ALA A 115 5.98 5.99 6.53
CA ALA A 115 4.82 5.77 5.69
C ALA A 115 3.98 4.57 6.17
N GLU A 116 4.64 3.45 6.53
CA GLU A 116 3.95 2.30 7.10
C GLU A 116 3.27 2.59 8.44
N ARG A 117 3.91 3.38 9.31
CA ARG A 117 3.30 3.81 10.58
C ARG A 117 2.06 4.68 10.34
N ALA A 118 2.12 5.61 9.39
CA ALA A 118 0.97 6.46 9.05
C ALA A 118 -0.20 5.61 8.51
N LEU A 119 0.07 4.69 7.58
CA LEU A 119 -0.91 3.73 7.09
C LEU A 119 -1.49 2.85 8.20
N SER A 120 -0.66 2.39 9.14
CA SER A 120 -1.12 1.62 10.30
C SER A 120 -2.03 2.44 11.22
N ALA A 121 -1.72 3.71 11.45
CA ALA A 121 -2.57 4.61 12.25
C ALA A 121 -3.93 4.84 11.58
N ILE A 122 -3.95 5.07 10.27
CA ILE A 122 -5.19 5.19 9.49
C ILE A 122 -6.01 3.90 9.55
N ARG A 123 -5.38 2.72 9.39
CA ARG A 123 -6.05 1.43 9.58
C ARG A 123 -6.63 1.26 10.98
N GLY A 124 -5.96 1.77 12.02
CA GLY A 124 -6.46 1.77 13.39
C GLY A 124 -7.73 2.59 13.56
N MET A 125 -7.84 3.73 12.87
CA MET A 125 -9.06 4.56 12.86
C MET A 125 -10.19 3.93 12.03
N LEU A 126 -9.84 3.25 10.93
CA LEU A 126 -10.81 2.64 10.01
C LEU A 126 -11.33 1.29 10.47
N ALA A 127 -10.75 0.67 11.49
CA ALA A 127 -11.23 -0.58 12.06
C ALA A 127 -12.48 -0.28 12.90
N PRO A 128 -13.70 -0.56 12.41
CA PRO A 128 -14.89 -0.39 13.21
C PRO A 128 -14.81 -1.43 14.32
N HIS A 129 -14.88 -0.99 15.58
CA HIS A 129 -15.07 -1.90 16.69
C HIS A 129 -16.53 -2.36 16.62
N ALA A 130 -16.79 -3.42 15.86
CA ALA A 130 -18.05 -4.14 15.91
C ALA A 130 -17.89 -5.23 16.96
N SER A 131 -18.38 -4.96 18.17
CA SER A 131 -18.58 -5.94 19.23
C SER A 131 -19.77 -6.84 18.93
#